data_AF-A0A397S8Z2-F1
#
_entry.id   AF-A0A397S8Z2-F1
#
_cell.length_a   1.000
_cell.length_b   1.000
_cell.length_c   1.000
_cell.angle_alpha   90.00
_cell.angle_beta   90.00
_cell.angle_gamma   90.00
#
_symmetry.space_group_name_H-M   'P 1'
#
loop_
_entity.id
_entity.type
_entity.pdbx_description
1 polymer ?
#
loop_
_entity_poly.entity_id
_entity_poly.type
_entity_poly.pdbx_seq_one_letter_code
_entity_poly.pdbx_strand_id
1 'polypeptide(L)'
;MKTLFILQNTYFFITVIQSGHTGFLQQPGYICEAGDLKSTVFNNPSATVIILYQQLFKNGTKFSGPLIMSHDKIEIREQLLRNVNFHPFCCFIGKFWLFVYGISISSDEQLYYAGPDKKNSIVKMYQDFELKYTYIGNDPND
;
A
#
# COMPACT_ATOMS: atom_id res chain seq x y z
N MET A 1 -7.31 2.78 11.97
CA MET A 1 -6.38 3.03 13.10
C MET A 1 -5.30 4.00 12.64
N LYS A 2 -4.55 4.65 13.56
CA LYS A 2 -3.61 5.72 13.23
C LYS A 2 -2.23 5.47 13.87
N THR A 3 -1.16 5.73 13.14
CA THR A 3 0.23 5.68 13.62
C THR A 3 0.84 7.07 13.62
N LEU A 4 1.60 7.39 14.67
CA LEU A 4 2.40 8.60 14.79
C LEU A 4 3.88 8.28 14.57
N PHE A 5 4.57 9.16 13.84
CA PHE A 5 6.02 9.10 13.65
C PHE A 5 6.56 10.51 13.44
N ILE A 6 7.88 10.69 13.58
CA ILE A 6 8.53 11.99 13.50
C ILE A 6 9.53 11.98 12.34
N LEU A 7 9.41 12.96 11.43
CA LEU A 7 10.37 13.20 10.37
C LEU A 7 10.77 14.67 10.39
N GLN A 8 12.07 14.96 10.35
CA GLN A 8 12.62 16.33 10.42
C GLN A 8 12.01 17.17 11.55
N ASN A 9 11.88 16.59 12.75
CA ASN A 9 11.29 17.25 13.92
C ASN A 9 9.81 17.69 13.74
N THR A 10 9.12 17.13 12.75
CA THR A 10 7.69 17.34 12.50
C THR A 10 6.93 16.04 12.75
N TYR A 11 5.77 16.15 13.40
CA TYR A 11 4.89 15.02 13.66
C TYR A 11 4.08 14.69 12.42
N PHE A 12 4.12 13.42 12.04
CA PHE A 12 3.34 12.85 10.96
C PHE A 12 2.42 11.76 11.49
N PHE A 13 1.31 11.61 10.79
CA PHE A 13 0.18 10.84 11.23
C PHE A 13 -0.38 10.05 10.05
N ILE A 14 -0.22 8.73 10.03
CA ILE A 14 -0.84 7.89 8.99
C ILE A 14 -2.10 7.26 9.56
N THR A 15 -3.22 7.45 8.88
CA THR A 15 -4.49 6.78 9.15
C THR A 15 -4.73 5.71 8.10
N VAL A 16 -5.00 4.48 8.57
CA VAL A 16 -5.46 3.37 7.74
C VAL A 16 -6.99 3.38 7.71
N ILE A 17 -7.57 3.37 6.51
CA ILE A 17 -9.02 3.32 6.26
C ILE A 17 -9.40 2.03 5.52
N GLN A 18 -10.60 1.53 5.81
CA GLN A 18 -11.05 0.17 5.47
C GLN A 18 -11.38 -0.05 3.98
N SER A 19 -11.58 1.02 3.21
CA SER A 19 -11.78 0.97 1.76
C SER A 19 -11.56 2.37 1.21
N GLY A 20 -10.46 2.57 0.49
CA GLY A 20 -9.97 3.93 0.21
C GLY A 20 -9.64 4.25 -1.24
N HIS A 21 -9.47 3.25 -2.09
CA HIS A 21 -9.12 3.48 -3.49
C HIS A 21 -10.15 2.81 -4.41
N THR A 22 -10.71 3.60 -5.32
CA THR A 22 -11.63 3.19 -6.37
C THR A 22 -11.09 1.96 -7.12
N GLY A 23 -11.92 0.91 -7.24
CA GLY A 23 -11.63 -0.32 -7.99
C GLY A 23 -11.28 -1.56 -7.17
N PHE A 24 -10.91 -1.44 -5.89
CA PHE A 24 -10.40 -2.57 -5.10
C PHE A 24 -11.08 -2.69 -3.73
N LEU A 25 -12.20 -3.42 -3.68
CA LEU A 25 -13.14 -3.49 -2.56
C LEU A 25 -12.52 -3.92 -1.20
N GLN A 26 -11.35 -4.55 -1.20
CA GLN A 26 -10.73 -5.09 0.02
C GLN A 26 -9.39 -4.44 0.40
N GLN A 27 -8.90 -3.47 -0.37
CA GLN A 27 -7.60 -2.85 -0.15
C GLN A 27 -7.68 -1.68 0.86
N PRO A 28 -6.77 -1.61 1.85
CA PRO A 28 -6.70 -0.45 2.73
C PRO A 28 -6.32 0.82 1.98
N GLY A 29 -6.94 1.93 2.38
CA GLY A 29 -6.50 3.27 2.02
C GLY A 29 -5.60 3.87 3.10
N TYR A 30 -4.74 4.80 2.69
CA TYR A 30 -3.81 5.50 3.56
C TYR A 30 -3.94 7.00 3.37
N ILE A 31 -4.05 7.71 4.50
CA ILE A 31 -4.06 9.16 4.57
C ILE A 31 -2.94 9.59 5.51
N CYS A 32 -2.13 10.55 5.08
CA CYS A 32 -1.08 11.15 5.90
C CYS A 32 -1.47 12.59 6.26
N GLU A 33 -1.22 12.97 7.50
CA GLU A 33 -1.45 14.30 8.06
C GLU A 33 -0.17 14.80 8.74
N ALA A 34 0.15 16.08 8.58
CA ALA A 34 1.28 16.74 9.25
C ALA A 34 1.04 18.25 9.30
N GLY A 35 1.00 18.82 10.50
CA GLY A 35 0.53 20.19 10.71
C GLY A 35 -0.88 20.37 10.15
N ASP A 36 -1.06 21.40 9.31
CA ASP A 36 -2.34 21.70 8.65
C ASP A 36 -2.53 21.00 7.30
N LEU A 37 -1.55 20.19 6.87
CA LEU A 37 -1.61 19.48 5.60
C LEU A 37 -2.13 18.05 5.78
N LYS A 38 -2.92 17.63 4.79
CA LYS A 38 -3.52 16.30 4.70
C LYS A 38 -3.45 15.80 3.26
N SER A 39 -2.99 14.59 3.07
CA SER A 39 -2.96 13.97 1.74
C SER A 39 -4.36 13.55 1.29
N THR A 40 -4.54 13.34 -0.01
CA THR A 40 -5.62 12.50 -0.52
C THR A 40 -5.42 11.04 -0.08
N VAL A 41 -6.40 10.18 -0.38
CA VAL A 41 -6.27 8.75 -0.09
C VAL A 41 -5.35 8.09 -1.11
N PHE A 42 -4.37 7.34 -0.64
CA PHE A 42 -3.50 6.50 -1.46
C PHE A 42 -3.71 5.02 -1.14
N ASN A 43 -3.44 4.16 -2.11
CA ASN A 43 -3.45 2.71 -1.91
C ASN A 43 -2.18 2.18 -1.23
N ASN A 44 -1.11 2.99 -1.14
CA ASN A 44 0.14 2.59 -0.50
C ASN A 44 0.63 3.66 0.49
N PRO A 45 1.17 3.24 1.65
CA PRO A 45 1.57 4.17 2.70
C PRO A 45 2.80 5.01 2.33
N SER A 46 3.68 4.50 1.47
CA SER A 46 4.88 5.25 1.04
C SER A 46 4.50 6.51 0.25
N ALA A 47 3.59 6.39 -0.71
CA ALA A 47 3.18 7.51 -1.57
C ALA A 47 2.56 8.64 -0.76
N THR A 48 1.66 8.33 0.19
CA THR A 48 1.02 9.36 1.01
C THR A 48 2.04 10.11 1.88
N VAL A 49 3.03 9.42 2.46
CA VAL A 49 4.11 10.06 3.23
C VAL A 49 5.01 10.90 2.33
N ILE A 50 5.48 10.34 1.22
CA ILE A 50 6.41 11.01 0.31
C ILE A 50 5.80 12.29 -0.24
N ILE A 51 4.54 12.24 -0.68
CA ILE A 51 3.85 13.42 -1.24
C ILE A 51 3.72 14.50 -0.18
N LEU A 52 3.26 14.17 1.03
CA LEU A 52 3.07 15.15 2.08
C LEU A 52 4.41 15.74 2.55
N TYR A 53 5.43 14.89 2.68
CA TYR A 53 6.78 15.31 3.05
C TYR A 53 7.40 16.25 2.01
N GLN A 54 7.29 15.90 0.72
CA GLN A 54 7.77 16.73 -0.38
C GLN A 54 7.04 18.08 -0.43
N GLN A 55 5.74 18.11 -0.12
CA GLN A 55 4.97 19.34 -0.03
C GLN A 55 5.48 20.26 1.09
N LEU A 56 5.80 19.69 2.26
CA LEU A 56 6.29 20.43 3.43
C LEU A 56 7.72 20.94 3.27
N PHE A 57 8.64 20.06 2.89
CA PHE A 57 10.08 20.35 2.96
C PHE A 57 10.73 20.63 1.60
N LYS A 58 9.96 20.54 0.50
CA LYS A 58 10.44 20.73 -0.88
C LYS A 58 11.68 19.87 -1.21
N ASN A 59 11.73 18.67 -0.63
CA ASN A 59 12.86 17.75 -0.73
C ASN A 59 12.40 16.39 -1.28
N GLY A 60 13.10 15.87 -2.30
CA GLY A 60 12.85 14.59 -2.95
C GLY A 60 13.17 13.32 -2.14
N THR A 61 13.26 13.41 -0.81
CA THR A 61 13.51 12.25 0.05
C THR A 61 12.38 11.22 -0.09
N LYS A 62 12.75 9.95 -0.25
CA LYS A 62 11.81 8.83 -0.32
C LYS A 62 11.81 8.06 1.01
N PHE A 63 10.64 7.54 1.40
CA PHE A 63 10.46 6.79 2.64
C PHE A 63 9.73 5.47 2.41
N SER A 64 10.07 4.48 3.24
CA SER A 64 9.34 3.23 3.33
C SER A 64 8.13 3.36 4.24
N GLY A 65 6.94 3.47 3.65
CA GLY A 65 5.68 3.47 4.38
C GLY A 65 5.50 2.27 5.31
N PRO A 66 5.78 1.01 4.87
CA PRO A 66 5.69 -0.17 5.74
C PRO A 66 6.61 -0.07 6.95
N LEU A 67 7.85 0.40 6.76
CA LEU A 67 8.80 0.59 7.85
C LEU A 67 8.35 1.69 8.81
N ILE A 68 7.87 2.82 8.27
CA ILE A 68 7.31 3.92 9.06
C ILE A 68 6.14 3.45 9.93
N MET A 69 5.28 2.60 9.39
CA MET A 69 4.14 2.04 10.10
C MET A 69 4.51 0.87 11.02
N SER A 70 5.79 0.51 11.10
CA SER A 70 6.30 -0.63 11.87
C SER A 70 5.60 -1.96 11.50
N HIS A 71 5.35 -2.19 10.21
CA HIS A 71 4.73 -3.42 9.71
C HIS A 71 5.58 -4.68 9.92
N ASP A 72 6.86 -4.51 10.22
CA ASP A 72 7.78 -5.56 10.67
C ASP A 72 7.40 -6.13 12.04
N LYS A 73 6.68 -5.35 12.87
CA LYS A 73 6.18 -5.79 14.18
C LYS A 73 4.76 -6.30 14.03
N ILE A 74 4.60 -7.62 14.21
CA ILE A 74 3.34 -8.33 14.02
C ILE A 74 2.22 -7.68 14.85
N GLU A 75 2.47 -7.38 16.13
CA GLU A 75 1.44 -6.84 17.02
C GLU A 75 0.92 -5.48 16.55
N ILE A 76 1.81 -4.62 16.03
CA ILE A 76 1.45 -3.30 15.51
C ILE A 76 0.65 -3.45 14.22
N ARG A 77 1.10 -4.33 13.32
CA ARG A 77 0.41 -4.61 12.06
C ARG A 77 -1.00 -5.14 12.29
N GLU A 78 -1.17 -6.15 13.16
CA GLU A 78 -2.47 -6.74 13.46
C GLU A 78 -3.42 -5.71 14.08
N GLN A 79 -2.92 -4.82 14.94
CA GLN A 79 -3.75 -3.74 15.47
C GLN A 79 -4.16 -2.75 14.37
N LEU A 80 -3.21 -2.29 13.55
CA LEU A 80 -3.45 -1.29 12.50
C LEU A 80 -4.48 -1.75 11.47
N LEU A 81 -4.45 -3.05 11.18
CA LEU A 81 -5.21 -3.69 10.14
C LEU A 81 -6.39 -4.53 10.66
N ARG A 82 -6.67 -4.50 11.97
CA ARG A 82 -7.70 -5.35 12.63
C ARG A 82 -9.05 -5.40 11.92
N ASN A 83 -9.47 -4.30 11.31
CA ASN A 83 -10.76 -4.20 10.61
C ASN A 83 -10.60 -4.25 9.08
N VAL A 84 -9.39 -4.33 8.56
CA VAL A 84 -9.13 -4.38 7.11
C VAL A 84 -9.18 -5.85 6.67
N ASN A 85 -9.92 -6.13 5.60
CA ASN A 85 -10.05 -7.51 5.09
C ASN A 85 -8.72 -8.05 4.57
N PHE A 86 -7.97 -7.24 3.82
CA PHE A 86 -6.64 -7.59 3.34
C PHE A 86 -5.56 -6.99 4.24
N HIS A 87 -4.63 -7.81 4.73
CA HIS A 87 -3.50 -7.36 5.53
C HIS A 87 -2.24 -7.28 4.65
N PRO A 88 -1.71 -6.08 4.34
CA PRO A 88 -0.45 -5.96 3.62
C PRO A 88 0.71 -6.65 4.34
N PHE A 89 1.54 -7.35 3.56
CA PHE A 89 2.66 -8.12 4.08
C PHE A 89 3.89 -8.00 3.20
N CYS A 90 5.04 -8.33 3.79
CA CYS A 90 6.30 -8.43 3.09
C CYS A 90 6.67 -9.89 2.86
N CYS A 91 7.22 -10.22 1.69
CA CYS A 91 7.77 -11.54 1.41
C CYS A 91 9.07 -11.45 0.62
N PHE A 92 9.84 -12.54 0.63
CA PHE A 92 11.02 -12.70 -0.21
C PHE A 92 10.69 -13.57 -1.41
N ILE A 93 11.10 -13.13 -2.60
CA ILE A 93 11.17 -13.97 -3.80
C ILE A 93 12.61 -13.95 -4.28
N GLY A 94 13.34 -15.05 -4.02
CA GLY A 94 14.78 -15.11 -4.25
C GLY A 94 15.51 -14.04 -3.43
N LYS A 95 16.13 -13.07 -4.13
CA LYS A 95 16.87 -11.94 -3.52
C LYS A 95 16.03 -10.67 -3.35
N PHE A 96 14.78 -10.67 -3.81
CA PHE A 96 13.93 -9.49 -3.82
C PHE A 96 13.06 -9.45 -2.57
N TRP A 97 13.05 -8.31 -1.89
CA TRP A 97 12.12 -8.00 -0.81
C TRP A 97 10.92 -7.27 -1.40
N LEU A 98 9.74 -7.87 -1.25
CA LEU A 98 8.52 -7.43 -1.92
C LEU A 98 7.48 -7.03 -0.90
N PHE A 99 6.88 -5.87 -1.12
CA PHE A 99 5.73 -5.42 -0.34
C PHE A 99 4.44 -5.61 -1.14
N VAL A 100 3.55 -6.46 -0.61
CA VAL A 100 2.23 -6.73 -1.19
C VAL A 100 1.19 -5.94 -0.40
N TYR A 101 0.56 -4.98 -1.06
CA TYR A 101 -0.36 -4.02 -0.42
C TYR A 101 -1.81 -4.16 -0.88
N GLY A 102 -2.08 -5.07 -1.82
CA GLY A 102 -3.43 -5.43 -2.22
C GLY A 102 -3.45 -6.60 -3.20
N ILE A 103 -4.57 -7.31 -3.18
CA ILE A 103 -4.96 -8.29 -4.18
C ILE A 103 -6.30 -7.82 -4.73
N SER A 104 -6.47 -7.89 -6.05
CA SER A 104 -7.70 -7.43 -6.69
C SER A 104 -8.15 -8.32 -7.81
N ILE A 105 -9.47 -8.37 -8.04
CA ILE A 105 -10.05 -9.00 -9.21
C ILE A 105 -10.10 -7.98 -10.34
N SER A 106 -9.57 -8.33 -11.51
CA SER A 106 -9.71 -7.51 -12.73
C SER A 106 -10.50 -8.25 -13.80
N SER A 107 -11.34 -7.50 -14.50
CA SER A 107 -12.06 -7.91 -15.71
C SER A 107 -11.45 -7.29 -16.98
N ASP A 108 -10.26 -6.69 -16.88
CA ASP A 108 -9.57 -6.07 -18.01
C ASP A 108 -8.95 -7.15 -18.92
N GLU A 109 -9.51 -7.31 -20.11
CA GLU A 109 -9.07 -8.25 -21.14
C GLU A 109 -7.67 -7.95 -21.69
N GLN A 110 -7.14 -6.74 -21.50
CA GLN A 110 -5.79 -6.36 -21.96
C GLN A 110 -4.67 -6.92 -21.06
N LEU A 111 -5.04 -7.42 -19.88
CA LEU A 111 -4.14 -8.16 -19.01
C LEU A 111 -4.01 -9.57 -19.58
N TYR A 112 -3.07 -9.72 -20.52
CA TYR A 112 -2.71 -10.96 -21.20
C TYR A 112 -2.79 -12.14 -20.22
N TYR A 113 -3.49 -13.22 -20.64
CA TYR A 113 -3.84 -14.47 -19.94
C TYR A 113 -5.32 -14.64 -19.51
N ALA A 114 -6.18 -13.65 -19.72
CA ALA A 114 -7.61 -13.74 -19.43
C ALA A 114 -8.45 -14.08 -20.69
N GLY A 115 -9.24 -15.15 -20.64
CA GLY A 115 -10.41 -15.26 -21.53
C GLY A 115 -11.54 -14.34 -21.02
N PRO A 116 -12.49 -13.96 -21.89
CA PRO A 116 -13.74 -13.35 -21.41
C PRO A 116 -14.33 -14.29 -20.36
N ASP A 117 -14.75 -13.74 -19.22
CA ASP A 117 -15.34 -14.43 -18.06
C ASP A 117 -14.40 -14.91 -16.93
N LYS A 118 -13.06 -14.74 -17.01
CA LYS A 118 -12.15 -15.13 -15.91
C LYS A 118 -11.88 -14.00 -14.90
N LYS A 119 -11.95 -14.34 -13.60
CA LYS A 119 -11.60 -13.45 -12.49
C LYS A 119 -10.11 -13.55 -12.20
N ASN A 120 -9.35 -12.52 -12.54
CA ASN A 120 -7.90 -12.55 -12.33
C ASN A 120 -7.49 -11.85 -11.05
N SER A 121 -6.59 -12.48 -10.29
CA SER A 121 -5.93 -11.83 -9.16
C SER A 121 -4.76 -10.99 -9.63
N ILE A 122 -4.81 -9.67 -9.40
CA ILE A 122 -3.67 -8.77 -9.58
C ILE A 122 -2.93 -8.62 -8.27
N VAL A 123 -1.63 -8.90 -8.28
CA VAL A 123 -0.69 -8.60 -7.21
C VAL A 123 0.25 -7.52 -7.69
N LYS A 124 0.26 -6.37 -7.02
CA LYS A 124 1.20 -5.28 -7.30
C LYS A 124 2.33 -5.32 -6.29
N MET A 125 3.57 -5.30 -6.77
CA MET A 125 4.78 -5.44 -5.96
C MET A 125 5.69 -4.24 -6.15
N TYR A 126 6.15 -3.71 -5.03
CA TYR A 126 6.96 -2.52 -4.98
C TYR A 126 8.37 -2.85 -4.48
N GLN A 127 9.37 -2.24 -5.10
CA GLN A 127 10.75 -2.21 -4.63
C GLN A 127 11.23 -0.76 -4.68
N ASP A 128 11.95 -0.32 -3.65
CA ASP A 128 12.49 1.04 -3.57
C ASP A 128 11.44 2.13 -3.82
N PHE A 129 10.22 1.89 -3.34
CA PHE A 129 9.07 2.80 -3.42
C PHE A 129 8.50 2.96 -4.84
N GLU A 130 8.90 2.11 -5.77
CA GLU A 130 8.41 2.08 -7.15
C GLU A 130 7.71 0.75 -7.44
N LEU A 131 6.60 0.80 -8.17
CA LEU A 131 5.96 -0.40 -8.70
C LEU A 131 6.96 -1.08 -9.65
N LYS A 132 7.43 -2.28 -9.28
CA LYS A 132 8.35 -3.05 -10.14
C LYS A 132 7.62 -4.14 -10.90
N TYR A 133 6.66 -4.79 -10.25
CA TYR A 133 5.97 -5.93 -10.83
C TYR A 133 4.47 -5.82 -10.63
N THR A 134 3.74 -6.15 -11.68
CA THR A 134 2.32 -6.46 -11.62
C THR A 134 2.19 -7.92 -12.02
N TYR A 135 1.89 -8.79 -11.07
CA TYR A 135 1.59 -10.18 -11.33
C TYR A 135 0.09 -10.35 -11.53
N ILE A 136 -0.27 -11.22 -12.45
CA ILE A 136 -1.66 -11.51 -12.83
C ILE A 136 -1.77 -13.03 -12.82
N GLY A 137 -2.55 -13.54 -11.88
CA GLY A 137 -2.80 -14.96 -11.73
C GLY A 137 -4.26 -15.27 -12.05
N ASN A 138 -4.47 -16.38 -12.74
CA ASN A 138 -5.80 -16.97 -12.87
C ASN A 138 -6.15 -17.73 -11.58
N ASP A 139 -7.43 -17.92 -11.30
CA ASP A 139 -7.84 -18.82 -10.23
C ASP A 139 -7.23 -20.21 -10.50
N PRO A 140 -6.52 -20.84 -9.54
CA PRO A 140 -5.99 -22.18 -9.75
C PRO A 140 -7.08 -23.24 -9.97
N ASN A 141 -8.35 -22.91 -9.73
CA ASN A 141 -9.50 -23.78 -9.98
C ASN A 141 -10.18 -23.53 -11.35
N ASP A 142 -9.64 -22.63 -12.17
CA ASP A 142 -10.12 -22.28 -13.53
C ASP A 142 -9.40 -23.03 -14.68
#